data_AF-A0A653DSB3-F1
#
_entry.id   AF-A0A653DSB3-F1
#
_cell.length_a   1.000
_cell.length_b   1.000
_cell.length_c   1.000
_cell.angle_alpha   90.00
_cell.angle_beta   90.00
_cell.angle_gamma   90.00
#
_symmetry.space_group_name_H-M   'P 1'
#
loop_
_entity.id
_entity.type
_entity.pdbx_description
1 polymer ?
#
loop_
_entity_poly.entity_id
_entity_poly.type
_entity_poly.pdbx_seq_one_letter_code
_entity_poly.pdbx_strand_id
1 'polypeptide(L)'
;MTESIPLRDLSERREVYRCIFDQILQSDMYNDGRISLGDLKNFIQLNGVETIILPDDTMRKIYMINDKEESRRLDFDEFVKFMENKDFRRTINNYINSYVHFLIPHPKRVHHERVTERIVVRARRSVIQRPSEVSVTDSVIRIGRSARIPQEVEYSCFPPPFFLVMISILEAACFAIDEKTKSNTSLGLSATIFIYDPWKRQEAWRFFTYMLVHIGYEHIFTNLIVQLVLGLPLEMVHQWKRVLLIYVAGVLAGSLAHSVVDPNIMLGGASGGVYSIMTAHIADVIMNWSVTPYPLIQLIAFSIIICADLGVTVYERYFQHIVTNVGVAAHAGGAAAGLLVGINVLRNFRVTKVERYLWWAALITYALLMGGAIMINIFWPGYFHQS
;
A
#
# COMPACT_ATOMS: atom_id res chain seq x y z
N MET A 1 17.39 -29.05 17.01
CA MET A 1 16.05 -29.39 16.50
C MET A 1 15.90 -28.70 15.16
N THR A 2 15.97 -29.47 14.09
CA THR A 2 15.61 -29.02 12.74
C THR A 2 14.12 -28.76 12.73
N GLU A 3 13.69 -27.49 12.72
CA GLU A 3 12.29 -27.13 12.48
C GLU A 3 11.89 -27.64 11.10
N SER A 4 11.12 -28.72 11.07
CA SER A 4 10.51 -29.23 9.86
C SER A 4 9.45 -28.25 9.39
N ILE A 5 9.75 -27.55 8.29
CA ILE A 5 8.79 -26.74 7.55
C ILE A 5 7.60 -27.64 7.16
N PRO A 6 6.34 -27.28 7.43
CA PRO A 6 5.19 -28.11 7.09
C PRO A 6 5.13 -28.37 5.58
N LEU A 7 5.05 -29.65 5.18
CA LEU A 7 5.06 -30.10 3.78
C LEU A 7 4.00 -29.41 2.88
N ARG A 8 2.91 -28.92 3.47
CA ARG A 8 1.82 -28.21 2.78
C ARG A 8 2.21 -26.81 2.27
N ASP A 9 3.11 -26.12 2.98
CA ASP A 9 3.66 -24.80 2.62
C ASP A 9 4.77 -24.92 1.56
N LEU A 10 5.38 -26.10 1.42
CA LEU A 10 6.38 -26.37 0.37
C LEU A 10 5.72 -26.68 -0.98
N SER A 11 4.60 -27.42 -0.99
CA SER A 11 3.87 -27.72 -2.24
C SER A 11 3.31 -26.46 -2.90
N GLU A 12 2.69 -25.56 -2.13
CA GLU A 12 2.12 -24.31 -2.66
C GLU A 12 3.21 -23.39 -3.24
N ARG A 13 4.35 -23.25 -2.57
CA ARG A 13 5.48 -22.45 -3.09
C ARG A 13 6.08 -23.03 -4.37
N ARG A 14 6.18 -24.36 -4.46
CA ARG A 14 6.72 -25.02 -5.65
C ARG A 14 5.81 -24.85 -6.88
N GLU A 15 4.49 -24.78 -6.69
CA GLU A 15 3.54 -24.45 -7.76
C GLU A 15 3.71 -23.00 -8.25
N VAL A 16 3.88 -22.04 -7.32
CA VAL A 16 4.17 -20.64 -7.69
C VAL A 16 5.48 -20.54 -8.47
N TYR A 17 6.54 -21.22 -8.01
CA TYR A 17 7.82 -21.24 -8.74
C TYR A 17 7.69 -21.91 -10.10
N ARG A 18 6.81 -22.90 -10.27
CA ARG A 18 6.54 -23.51 -11.57
C ARG A 18 5.91 -22.53 -12.54
N CYS A 19 4.92 -21.77 -12.09
CA CYS A 19 4.31 -20.73 -12.93
C CYS A 19 5.32 -19.69 -13.39
N ILE A 20 6.22 -19.25 -12.50
CA ILE A 20 7.29 -18.29 -12.85
C ILE A 20 8.30 -18.92 -13.81
N PHE A 21 8.71 -20.17 -13.56
CA PHE A 21 9.63 -20.91 -14.42
C PHE A 21 9.08 -21.04 -15.86
N ASP A 22 7.81 -21.44 -15.99
CA ASP A 22 7.14 -21.58 -17.28
C ASP A 22 7.00 -20.22 -18.00
N GLN A 23 6.77 -19.13 -17.27
CA GLN A 23 6.75 -17.78 -17.85
C GLN A 23 8.10 -17.36 -18.40
N ILE A 24 9.20 -17.64 -17.69
CA ILE A 24 10.54 -17.33 -18.17
C ILE A 24 10.84 -18.14 -19.44
N LEU A 25 10.42 -19.41 -19.47
CA LEU A 25 10.58 -20.28 -20.63
C LEU A 25 9.79 -19.82 -21.87
N GLN A 26 8.75 -18.99 -21.74
CA GLN A 26 8.09 -18.39 -22.91
C GLN A 26 9.04 -17.47 -23.71
N SER A 27 10.09 -16.97 -23.06
CA SER A 27 11.16 -16.16 -23.66
C SER A 27 12.45 -16.95 -23.93
N ASP A 28 12.44 -18.27 -23.73
CA ASP A 28 13.59 -19.14 -23.96
C ASP A 28 13.95 -19.15 -25.45
N MET A 29 15.11 -18.56 -25.76
CA MET A 29 15.62 -18.50 -27.13
C MET A 29 16.07 -19.87 -27.66
N TYR A 30 16.31 -20.85 -26.80
CA TYR A 30 16.89 -22.15 -27.14
C TYR A 30 15.88 -23.30 -27.12
N ASN A 31 14.71 -23.09 -26.51
CA ASN A 31 13.59 -24.03 -26.43
C ASN A 31 14.00 -25.42 -25.91
N ASP A 32 14.93 -25.45 -24.95
CA ASP A 32 15.42 -26.68 -24.32
C ASP A 32 14.79 -26.95 -22.95
N GLY A 33 13.86 -26.08 -22.52
CA GLY A 33 13.15 -26.20 -21.26
C GLY A 33 14.02 -25.88 -20.05
N ARG A 34 15.15 -25.19 -20.24
CA ARG A 34 16.03 -24.71 -19.17
C ARG A 34 16.21 -23.20 -19.26
N ILE A 35 16.38 -22.54 -18.13
CA ILE A 35 16.48 -21.08 -18.06
C ILE A 35 17.94 -20.66 -18.16
N SER A 36 18.30 -19.81 -19.13
CA SER A 36 19.63 -19.19 -19.16
C SER A 36 19.71 -17.93 -18.27
N LEU A 37 20.92 -17.50 -17.93
CA LEU A 37 21.13 -16.22 -17.22
C LEU A 37 20.60 -15.02 -18.03
N GLY A 38 20.61 -15.13 -19.36
CA GLY A 38 20.06 -14.11 -20.26
C GLY A 38 18.54 -14.02 -20.15
N ASP A 39 17.85 -15.15 -20.18
CA ASP A 39 16.38 -15.22 -20.07
C ASP A 39 15.93 -14.70 -18.71
N LEU A 40 16.66 -15.06 -17.64
CA LEU A 40 16.38 -14.59 -16.29
C LEU A 40 16.58 -13.06 -16.16
N LYS A 41 17.65 -12.52 -16.75
CA LYS A 41 17.88 -11.06 -16.77
C LYS A 41 16.81 -10.33 -17.57
N ASN A 42 16.47 -10.85 -18.75
CA ASN A 42 15.43 -10.29 -19.60
C ASN A 42 14.07 -10.32 -18.89
N PHE A 43 13.73 -11.42 -18.20
CA PHE A 43 12.51 -11.52 -17.42
C PHE A 43 12.45 -10.48 -16.29
N ILE A 44 13.56 -10.26 -15.58
CA ILE A 44 13.66 -9.22 -14.54
C ILE A 44 13.50 -7.83 -15.16
N GLN A 45 14.12 -7.57 -16.31
CA GLN A 45 14.04 -6.28 -16.99
C GLN A 45 12.64 -6.01 -17.57
N LEU A 46 12.03 -6.98 -18.26
CA LEU A 46 10.74 -6.85 -18.94
C LEU A 46 9.56 -6.72 -17.97
N ASN A 47 9.64 -7.33 -16.78
CA ASN A 47 8.58 -7.21 -15.76
C ASN A 47 8.74 -5.96 -14.87
N GLY A 48 9.51 -4.95 -15.30
CA GLY A 48 9.66 -3.69 -14.57
C GLY A 48 10.47 -3.80 -13.28
N VAL A 49 11.25 -4.87 -13.13
CA VAL A 49 12.09 -5.14 -11.96
C VAL A 49 13.51 -4.59 -12.18
N GLU A 50 13.68 -3.58 -13.05
CA GLU A 50 14.96 -2.89 -13.32
C GLU A 50 15.59 -2.27 -12.06
N THR A 51 14.78 -2.05 -11.02
CA THR A 51 15.22 -1.44 -9.77
C THR A 51 15.77 -2.43 -8.75
N ILE A 52 15.71 -3.76 -9.00
CA ILE A 52 16.54 -4.71 -8.25
C ILE A 52 17.97 -4.57 -8.77
N ILE A 53 18.72 -3.68 -8.11
CA ILE A 53 20.16 -3.52 -8.31
C ILE A 53 20.87 -4.74 -7.69
N LEU A 54 20.73 -5.90 -8.33
CA LEU A 54 21.68 -7.00 -8.17
C LEU A 54 22.86 -6.67 -9.08
N PRO A 55 24.05 -6.33 -8.53
CA PRO A 55 25.24 -6.22 -9.36
C PRO A 55 25.38 -7.50 -10.18
N ASP A 56 25.66 -7.36 -11.46
CA ASP A 56 25.72 -8.48 -12.41
C ASP A 56 26.55 -9.66 -11.91
N ASP A 57 27.62 -9.37 -11.18
CA ASP A 57 28.49 -10.38 -10.58
C ASP A 57 27.85 -11.17 -9.43
N THR A 58 26.95 -10.54 -8.66
CA THR A 58 26.20 -11.22 -7.59
C THR A 58 25.13 -12.12 -8.18
N MET A 59 24.40 -11.64 -9.18
CA MET A 59 23.41 -12.45 -9.90
C MET A 59 24.08 -13.65 -10.57
N ARG A 60 25.21 -13.42 -11.26
CA ARG A 60 26.00 -14.49 -11.89
C ARG A 60 26.52 -15.50 -10.88
N LYS A 61 27.02 -15.07 -9.72
CA LYS A 61 27.49 -15.97 -8.66
C LYS A 61 26.36 -16.83 -8.10
N ILE A 62 25.22 -16.23 -7.75
CA ILE A 62 24.08 -16.99 -7.24
C ILE A 62 23.57 -17.96 -8.30
N TYR A 63 23.49 -17.53 -9.56
CA TYR A 63 23.12 -18.40 -10.67
C TYR A 63 24.06 -19.62 -10.78
N MET A 64 25.37 -19.39 -10.80
CA MET A 64 26.37 -20.46 -10.89
C MET A 64 26.41 -21.38 -9.66
N ILE A 65 26.10 -20.88 -8.47
CA ILE A 65 26.04 -21.70 -7.24
C ILE A 65 24.88 -22.70 -7.28
N ASN A 66 23.79 -22.36 -7.99
CA ASN A 66 22.59 -23.19 -8.05
C ASN A 66 22.52 -24.08 -9.30
N ASP A 67 23.28 -23.77 -10.36
CA ASP A 67 23.53 -24.63 -11.54
C ASP A 67 24.56 -25.73 -11.19
N LYS A 68 24.06 -26.83 -10.64
CA LYS A 68 24.89 -27.95 -10.14
C LYS A 68 25.45 -28.79 -11.27
N GLU A 69 24.78 -28.80 -12.41
CA GLU A 69 25.21 -29.53 -13.60
C GLU A 69 26.28 -28.77 -14.41
N GLU A 70 26.65 -27.54 -13.99
CA GLU A 70 27.52 -26.62 -14.74
C GLU A 70 27.05 -26.39 -16.19
N SER A 71 25.76 -26.57 -16.42
CA SER A 71 25.16 -26.55 -17.75
C SER A 71 25.00 -25.12 -18.29
N ARG A 72 25.29 -24.12 -17.44
CA ARG A 72 25.01 -22.70 -17.61
C ARG A 72 23.53 -22.40 -17.80
N ARG A 73 22.66 -23.34 -17.43
CA ARG A 73 21.19 -23.27 -17.52
C ARG A 73 20.60 -23.85 -16.25
N LEU A 74 19.50 -23.28 -15.77
CA LEU A 74 18.79 -23.78 -14.60
C LEU A 74 17.63 -24.66 -15.05
N ASP A 75 17.61 -25.91 -14.61
CA ASP A 75 16.40 -26.71 -14.63
C ASP A 75 15.39 -26.22 -13.55
N PHE A 76 14.20 -26.81 -13.50
CA PHE A 76 13.17 -26.40 -12.55
C PHE A 76 13.61 -26.55 -11.08
N ASP A 77 14.34 -27.61 -10.73
CA ASP A 77 14.76 -27.88 -9.36
C ASP A 77 15.94 -27.00 -8.92
N GLU A 78 16.82 -26.66 -9.86
CA GLU A 78 17.88 -25.67 -9.69
C GLU A 78 17.32 -24.26 -9.59
N PHE A 79 16.29 -23.95 -10.39
CA PHE A 79 15.56 -22.68 -10.32
C PHE A 79 14.86 -22.50 -8.97
N VAL A 80 14.21 -23.54 -8.44
CA VAL A 80 13.60 -23.49 -7.10
C VAL A 80 14.67 -23.21 -6.04
N LYS A 81 15.83 -23.88 -6.10
CA LYS A 81 16.96 -23.62 -5.17
C LYS A 81 17.52 -22.21 -5.32
N PHE A 82 17.59 -21.70 -6.55
CA PHE A 82 17.97 -20.33 -6.85
C PHE A 82 17.01 -19.34 -6.19
N MET A 83 15.69 -19.53 -6.34
CA MET A 83 14.67 -18.69 -5.71
C MET A 83 14.67 -18.78 -4.18
N GLU A 84 15.03 -19.95 -3.64
CA GLU A 84 15.15 -20.18 -2.20
C GLU A 84 16.51 -19.74 -1.62
N ASN A 85 17.46 -19.36 -2.47
CA ASN A 85 18.81 -19.00 -2.07
C ASN A 85 18.79 -17.81 -1.09
N LYS A 86 19.50 -17.95 0.03
CA LYS A 86 19.49 -16.94 1.10
C LYS A 86 19.97 -15.56 0.64
N ASP A 87 20.95 -15.50 -0.26
CA ASP A 87 21.50 -14.22 -0.74
C ASP A 87 20.56 -13.54 -1.75
N PHE A 88 19.90 -14.34 -2.59
CA PHE A 88 18.86 -13.84 -3.50
C PHE A 88 17.66 -13.30 -2.72
N ARG A 89 17.13 -14.09 -1.77
CA ARG A 89 16.03 -13.67 -0.88
C ARG A 89 16.41 -12.45 -0.05
N ARG A 90 17.63 -12.39 0.48
CA ARG A 90 18.13 -11.22 1.20
C ARG A 90 18.15 -9.98 0.31
N THR A 91 18.50 -10.12 -0.95
CA THR A 91 18.56 -8.98 -1.88
C THR A 91 17.17 -8.47 -2.26
N ILE A 92 16.23 -9.37 -2.57
CA ILE A 92 14.81 -9.03 -2.77
C ILE A 92 14.26 -8.34 -1.50
N ASN A 93 14.53 -8.90 -0.33
CA ASN A 93 14.08 -8.31 0.94
C ASN A 93 14.71 -6.94 1.17
N ASN A 94 15.99 -6.74 0.87
CA ASN A 94 16.64 -5.43 0.97
C ASN A 94 16.00 -4.40 0.03
N TYR A 95 15.62 -4.80 -1.19
CA TYR A 95 14.92 -3.95 -2.13
C TYR A 95 13.52 -3.56 -1.65
N ILE A 96 12.70 -4.55 -1.28
CA ILE A 96 11.36 -4.33 -0.72
C ILE A 96 11.47 -3.42 0.51
N ASN A 97 12.43 -3.69 1.40
CA ASN A 97 12.67 -2.84 2.56
C ASN A 97 13.07 -1.42 2.16
N SER A 98 13.92 -1.23 1.16
CA SER A 98 14.32 0.10 0.69
C SER A 98 13.15 0.88 0.10
N TYR A 99 12.31 0.22 -0.70
CA TYR A 99 11.09 0.78 -1.28
C TYR A 99 10.07 1.17 -0.20
N VAL A 100 9.80 0.26 0.74
CA VAL A 100 8.88 0.49 1.86
C VAL A 100 9.43 1.56 2.80
N HIS A 101 10.73 1.58 3.10
CA HIS A 101 11.37 2.62 3.90
C HIS A 101 11.33 4.00 3.24
N PHE A 102 11.38 4.06 1.91
CA PHE A 102 11.26 5.31 1.17
C PHE A 102 9.84 5.87 1.26
N LEU A 103 8.81 5.02 1.16
CA LEU A 103 7.42 5.44 1.18
C LEU A 103 6.83 5.63 2.57
N ILE A 104 7.25 4.81 3.54
CA ILE A 104 6.60 4.74 4.85
C ILE A 104 7.59 5.06 5.98
N PRO A 105 7.29 6.03 6.84
CA PRO A 105 7.99 6.30 8.09
C PRO A 105 8.27 5.05 8.92
N HIS A 106 9.53 4.79 9.27
CA HIS A 106 9.90 3.68 10.16
C HIS A 106 10.74 4.17 11.33
N PRO A 107 10.58 3.58 12.53
CA PRO A 107 11.49 3.86 13.62
C PRO A 107 12.92 3.51 13.20
N LYS A 108 13.81 4.52 13.13
CA LYS A 108 15.24 4.28 12.94
C LYS A 108 15.70 3.24 13.97
N ARG A 109 16.52 2.27 13.56
CA ARG A 109 17.36 1.47 14.47
C ARG A 109 18.14 2.47 15.32
N VAL A 110 17.67 2.73 16.53
CA VAL A 110 18.50 3.40 17.52
C VAL A 110 19.62 2.40 17.76
N HIS A 111 20.83 2.75 17.34
CA HIS A 111 22.03 1.97 17.59
C HIS A 111 22.26 1.98 19.11
N HIS A 112 21.52 1.12 19.81
CA HIS A 112 21.35 1.14 21.26
C HIS A 112 22.62 0.66 21.98
N GLU A 113 23.58 0.08 21.27
CA GLU A 113 24.88 -0.33 21.85
C GLU A 113 25.58 0.86 22.53
N ARG A 114 25.63 2.05 21.92
CA ARG A 114 26.37 3.18 22.50
C ARG A 114 25.66 3.87 23.67
N VAL A 115 24.33 3.85 23.73
CA VAL A 115 23.58 4.47 24.83
C VAL A 115 23.52 3.51 26.03
N THR A 116 23.34 2.22 25.79
CA THR A 116 23.34 1.20 26.84
C THR A 116 24.73 1.08 27.46
N GLU A 117 25.80 1.09 26.66
CA GLU A 117 27.16 1.19 27.20
C GLU A 117 27.39 2.47 27.98
N ARG A 118 27.00 3.65 27.46
CA ARG A 118 27.22 4.91 28.19
C ARG A 118 26.45 4.97 29.50
N ILE A 119 25.22 4.46 29.57
CA ILE A 119 24.40 4.42 30.78
C ILE A 119 24.92 3.36 31.77
N VAL A 120 25.29 2.17 31.29
CA VAL A 120 25.90 1.10 32.11
C VAL A 120 27.27 1.53 32.64
N VAL A 121 28.08 2.23 31.83
CA VAL A 121 29.38 2.79 32.24
C VAL A 121 29.21 3.94 33.23
N ARG A 122 28.19 4.80 33.07
CA ARG A 122 27.89 5.87 34.04
C ARG A 122 27.39 5.29 35.37
N ALA A 123 26.53 4.28 35.33
CA ALA A 123 26.02 3.58 36.51
C ALA A 123 27.14 2.80 37.23
N ARG A 124 28.04 2.13 36.50
CA ARG A 124 29.25 1.50 37.08
C ARG A 124 30.17 2.54 37.73
N ARG A 125 30.36 3.72 37.13
CA ARG A 125 31.20 4.80 37.71
C ARG A 125 30.60 5.40 38.98
N SER A 126 29.28 5.55 39.07
CA SER A 126 28.63 6.06 40.28
C SER A 126 28.61 5.07 41.44
N VAL A 127 28.59 3.76 41.15
CA VAL A 127 28.61 2.68 42.16
C VAL A 127 29.99 2.52 42.81
N ILE A 128 31.07 2.84 42.11
CA ILE A 128 32.43 2.82 42.67
C ILE A 128 32.62 3.87 43.78
N GLN A 129 31.77 4.92 43.83
CA GLN A 129 31.94 6.02 44.79
C GLN A 129 31.15 5.88 46.11
N ARG A 130 30.15 4.99 46.22
CA ARG A 130 29.39 4.78 47.48
C ARG A 130 28.82 3.36 47.58
N PRO A 131 29.35 2.48 48.45
CA PRO A 131 28.75 1.19 48.71
C PRO A 131 27.71 1.34 49.83
N SER A 132 26.43 1.38 49.46
CA SER A 132 25.34 1.19 50.42
C SER A 132 24.35 0.18 49.85
N GLU A 133 24.09 -0.87 50.64
CA GLU A 133 23.27 -2.05 50.35
C GLU A 133 21.79 -1.72 50.07
N VAL A 134 21.51 -1.13 48.91
CA VAL A 134 20.16 -1.09 48.34
C VAL A 134 20.19 -1.92 47.06
N SER A 135 19.30 -2.91 46.96
CA SER A 135 19.29 -3.95 45.94
C SER A 135 19.48 -3.38 44.53
N VAL A 136 20.72 -3.54 44.04
CA VAL A 136 21.16 -3.16 42.68
C VAL A 136 20.29 -3.86 41.62
N THR A 137 19.71 -5.01 41.98
CA THR A 137 18.80 -5.78 41.15
C THR A 137 17.47 -5.06 40.92
N ASP A 138 16.81 -4.51 41.94
CA ASP A 138 15.47 -3.94 41.77
C ASP A 138 15.46 -2.61 41.01
N SER A 139 16.50 -1.81 41.16
CA SER A 139 16.64 -0.53 40.44
C SER A 139 16.99 -0.74 38.97
N VAL A 140 17.85 -1.70 38.63
CA VAL A 140 18.15 -2.10 37.24
C VAL A 140 16.95 -2.80 36.60
N ILE A 141 16.23 -3.65 37.33
CA ILE A 141 15.00 -4.32 36.85
C ILE A 141 13.87 -3.31 36.63
N ARG A 142 13.71 -2.30 37.49
CA ARG A 142 12.70 -1.24 37.30
C ARG A 142 13.00 -0.34 36.10
N ILE A 143 14.26 0.01 35.86
CA ILE A 143 14.66 0.76 34.66
C ILE A 143 14.49 -0.10 33.40
N GLY A 144 14.83 -1.39 33.48
CA GLY A 144 14.59 -2.36 32.41
C GLY A 144 13.10 -2.59 32.10
N ARG A 145 12.20 -2.49 33.09
CA ARG A 145 10.75 -2.61 32.89
C ARG A 145 10.08 -1.35 32.34
N SER A 146 10.63 -0.15 32.59
CA SER A 146 10.10 1.10 32.03
C SER A 146 10.53 1.35 30.59
N ALA A 147 11.66 0.77 30.16
CA ALA A 147 12.06 0.73 28.76
C ALA A 147 11.30 -0.40 28.06
N ARG A 148 10.02 -0.18 27.77
CA ARG A 148 9.28 -1.04 26.83
C ARG A 148 9.96 -0.87 25.47
N ILE A 149 10.87 -1.80 25.16
CA ILE A 149 11.59 -1.94 23.90
C ILE A 149 10.53 -1.86 22.79
N PRO A 150 10.58 -0.89 21.85
CA PRO A 150 9.85 -1.03 20.60
C PRO A 150 10.46 -2.26 19.93
N GLN A 151 9.75 -3.36 20.03
CA GLN A 151 10.07 -4.62 19.36
C GLN A 151 10.44 -4.28 17.91
N GLU A 152 11.60 -4.78 17.44
CA GLU A 152 11.98 -4.67 16.04
C GLU A 152 10.76 -5.11 15.23
N VAL A 153 10.13 -4.20 14.48
CA VAL A 153 9.13 -4.59 13.48
C VAL A 153 9.94 -5.13 12.32
N GLU A 154 10.45 -6.34 12.52
CA GLU A 154 11.04 -7.14 11.47
C GLU A 154 9.92 -7.35 10.46
N TYR A 155 10.16 -6.91 9.22
CA TYR A 155 9.21 -7.09 8.15
C TYR A 155 8.93 -8.57 8.01
N SER A 156 7.71 -8.96 8.36
CA SER A 156 7.17 -10.21 7.89
C SER A 156 6.33 -9.84 6.68
N CYS A 157 6.67 -10.38 5.51
CA CYS A 157 5.76 -10.44 4.35
C CYS A 157 4.50 -11.28 4.65
N PHE A 158 4.23 -11.53 5.93
CA PHE A 158 3.13 -12.27 6.50
C PHE A 158 2.43 -11.42 7.58
N PRO A 159 1.11 -11.24 7.46
CA PRO A 159 0.29 -11.70 6.34
C PRO A 159 0.63 -10.92 5.05
N PRO A 160 0.67 -11.60 3.89
CA PRO A 160 0.83 -10.91 2.61
C PRO A 160 -0.31 -9.89 2.43
N PRO A 161 -0.08 -8.80 1.68
CA PRO A 161 -1.14 -7.85 1.39
C PRO A 161 -2.29 -8.60 0.71
N PHE A 162 -3.45 -8.58 1.35
CA PHE A 162 -4.63 -9.32 0.97
C PHE A 162 -5.69 -8.40 0.39
N PHE A 163 -5.97 -7.29 1.06
CA PHE A 163 -7.10 -6.42 0.72
C PHE A 163 -6.90 -5.75 -0.64
N LEU A 164 -5.76 -5.09 -0.85
CA LEU A 164 -5.53 -4.35 -2.09
C LEU A 164 -5.40 -5.24 -3.32
N VAL A 165 -4.79 -6.43 -3.16
CA VAL A 165 -4.73 -7.42 -4.24
C VAL A 165 -6.14 -7.93 -4.57
N MET A 166 -6.93 -8.26 -3.55
CA MET A 166 -8.30 -8.75 -3.73
C MET A 166 -9.20 -7.72 -4.41
N ILE A 167 -9.17 -6.45 -3.97
CA ILE A 167 -10.01 -5.40 -4.56
C ILE A 167 -9.58 -5.09 -6.00
N SER A 168 -8.27 -5.06 -6.30
CA SER A 168 -7.76 -4.92 -7.66
C SER A 168 -8.21 -6.03 -8.60
N ILE A 169 -8.22 -7.29 -8.13
CA ILE A 169 -8.74 -8.42 -8.91
C ILE A 169 -10.25 -8.22 -9.18
N LEU A 170 -11.01 -7.77 -8.18
CA LEU A 170 -12.44 -7.54 -8.33
C LEU A 170 -12.75 -6.41 -9.33
N GLU A 171 -12.00 -5.30 -9.26
CA GLU A 171 -12.10 -4.17 -10.20
C GLU A 171 -11.79 -4.62 -11.63
N ALA A 172 -10.70 -5.38 -11.83
CA ALA A 172 -10.33 -5.92 -13.13
C ALA A 172 -11.37 -6.91 -13.67
N ALA A 173 -11.94 -7.76 -12.80
CA ALA A 173 -12.99 -8.70 -13.18
C ALA A 173 -14.28 -7.98 -13.62
N CYS A 174 -14.74 -6.99 -12.86
CA CYS A 174 -15.91 -6.17 -13.21
C CYS A 174 -15.70 -5.42 -14.53
N PHE A 175 -14.51 -4.85 -14.75
CA PHE A 175 -14.16 -4.20 -16.01
C PHE A 175 -14.15 -5.19 -17.19
N ALA A 176 -13.60 -6.40 -17.01
CA ALA A 176 -13.59 -7.43 -18.05
C ALA A 176 -15.00 -7.93 -18.40
N ILE A 177 -15.90 -8.01 -17.41
CA ILE A 177 -17.33 -8.32 -17.63
C ILE A 177 -17.99 -7.20 -18.45
N ASP A 178 -17.72 -5.94 -18.08
CA ASP A 178 -18.26 -4.78 -18.79
C ASP A 178 -17.77 -4.76 -20.24
N GLU A 179 -16.48 -4.98 -20.48
CA GLU A 179 -15.89 -5.04 -21.83
C GLU A 179 -16.57 -6.09 -22.72
N LYS A 180 -16.86 -7.27 -22.16
CA LYS A 180 -17.53 -8.37 -22.88
C LYS A 180 -19.01 -8.10 -23.17
N THR A 181 -19.65 -7.24 -22.40
CA THR A 181 -21.10 -6.99 -22.46
C THR A 181 -21.47 -5.69 -23.17
N LYS A 182 -20.49 -4.91 -23.67
CA LYS A 182 -20.71 -3.59 -24.27
C LYS A 182 -21.62 -3.64 -25.50
N SER A 183 -22.76 -2.94 -25.43
CA SER A 183 -23.40 -2.35 -26.61
C SER A 183 -23.17 -0.83 -26.61
N ASN A 184 -22.12 -0.39 -27.29
CA ASN A 184 -21.87 0.97 -27.77
C ASN A 184 -21.78 2.18 -26.79
N THR A 185 -21.86 2.05 -25.46
CA THR A 185 -21.51 3.12 -24.49
C THR A 185 -21.34 2.53 -23.07
N SER A 186 -21.13 3.36 -22.04
CA SER A 186 -20.91 3.10 -20.59
C SER A 186 -21.95 2.22 -19.84
N LEU A 187 -22.53 1.23 -20.52
CA LEU A 187 -23.64 0.38 -20.11
C LEU A 187 -23.23 -1.10 -20.04
N GLY A 188 -22.04 -1.39 -19.51
CA GLY A 188 -21.69 -2.76 -19.15
C GLY A 188 -22.62 -3.32 -18.05
N LEU A 189 -22.67 -4.64 -17.91
CA LEU A 189 -23.51 -5.30 -16.91
C LEU A 189 -23.17 -4.85 -15.48
N SER A 190 -21.88 -4.82 -15.13
CA SER A 190 -21.39 -4.35 -13.83
C SER A 190 -21.68 -2.86 -13.66
N ALA A 191 -21.43 -2.04 -14.69
CA ALA A 191 -21.76 -0.62 -14.67
C ALA A 191 -23.25 -0.37 -14.31
N THR A 192 -24.18 -1.07 -14.95
CA THR A 192 -25.63 -0.90 -14.71
C THR A 192 -26.03 -1.17 -13.25
N ILE A 193 -25.37 -2.14 -12.61
CA ILE A 193 -25.68 -2.57 -11.24
C ILE A 193 -24.95 -1.72 -10.19
N PHE A 194 -23.68 -1.39 -10.43
CA PHE A 194 -22.78 -0.89 -9.40
C PHE A 194 -22.45 0.60 -9.48
N ILE A 195 -22.62 1.24 -10.65
CA ILE A 195 -22.30 2.66 -10.83
C ILE A 195 -23.14 3.51 -9.87
N TYR A 196 -22.56 4.62 -9.40
CA TYR A 196 -23.33 5.62 -8.69
C TYR A 196 -24.20 6.39 -9.67
N ASP A 197 -25.51 6.33 -9.44
CA ASP A 197 -26.55 6.96 -10.24
C ASP A 197 -27.33 7.94 -9.34
N PRO A 198 -27.26 9.26 -9.57
CA PRO A 198 -27.96 10.25 -8.75
C PRO A 198 -29.50 10.12 -8.73
N TRP A 199 -30.09 9.39 -9.69
CA TRP A 199 -31.52 9.12 -9.76
C TRP A 199 -31.90 7.90 -8.91
N LYS A 200 -30.91 7.10 -8.49
CA LYS A 200 -31.08 5.90 -7.67
C LYS A 200 -30.38 6.01 -6.32
N ARG A 201 -30.30 7.21 -5.73
CA ARG A 201 -29.62 7.43 -4.43
C ARG A 201 -30.20 6.61 -3.26
N GLN A 202 -31.45 6.15 -3.38
CA GLN A 202 -32.07 5.24 -2.40
C GLN A 202 -31.40 3.85 -2.40
N GLU A 203 -30.74 3.48 -3.51
CA GLU A 203 -29.90 2.29 -3.63
C GLU A 203 -28.54 2.54 -2.97
N ALA A 204 -28.52 2.63 -1.64
CA ALA A 204 -27.37 3.11 -0.85
C ALA A 204 -26.06 2.36 -1.13
N TRP A 205 -26.11 1.10 -1.59
CA TRP A 205 -24.92 0.35 -1.98
C TRP A 205 -24.15 1.01 -3.12
N ARG A 206 -24.80 1.79 -3.99
CA ARG A 206 -24.17 2.49 -5.12
C ARG A 206 -23.16 3.55 -4.68
N PHE A 207 -23.28 4.10 -3.48
CA PHE A 207 -22.26 4.98 -2.89
C PHE A 207 -20.96 4.24 -2.55
N PHE A 208 -21.01 2.91 -2.48
CA PHE A 208 -19.88 2.05 -2.19
C PHE A 208 -19.39 1.30 -3.44
N THR A 209 -20.30 0.68 -4.19
CA THR A 209 -19.96 -0.24 -5.29
C THR A 209 -19.45 0.46 -6.54
N TYR A 210 -19.61 1.78 -6.66
CA TYR A 210 -19.13 2.52 -7.82
C TYR A 210 -17.60 2.37 -8.05
N MET A 211 -16.85 2.06 -7.00
CA MET A 211 -15.41 1.76 -7.07
C MET A 211 -15.08 0.60 -8.02
N LEU A 212 -16.04 -0.31 -8.26
CA LEU A 212 -15.85 -1.48 -9.12
C LEU A 212 -16.07 -1.20 -10.61
N VAL A 213 -16.58 -0.02 -10.96
CA VAL A 213 -16.95 0.34 -12.33
C VAL A 213 -15.89 1.27 -12.91
N HIS A 214 -15.25 0.87 -14.01
CA HIS A 214 -14.26 1.70 -14.68
C HIS A 214 -14.63 1.92 -16.15
N ILE A 215 -14.43 3.14 -16.63
CA ILE A 215 -14.77 3.55 -18.00
C ILE A 215 -13.48 3.93 -18.71
N GLY A 216 -13.00 3.05 -19.58
CA GLY A 216 -11.77 3.20 -20.33
C GLY A 216 -10.59 2.44 -19.72
N TYR A 217 -9.71 1.96 -20.61
CA TYR A 217 -8.51 1.19 -20.24
C TYR A 217 -7.51 2.03 -19.44
N GLU A 218 -7.31 3.29 -19.85
CA GLU A 218 -6.41 4.21 -19.15
C GLU A 218 -6.87 4.44 -17.70
N HIS A 219 -8.18 4.62 -17.49
CA HIS A 219 -8.73 4.89 -16.16
C HIS A 219 -8.56 3.72 -15.19
N ILE A 220 -8.83 2.47 -15.61
CA ILE A 220 -8.57 1.31 -14.74
C ILE A 220 -7.07 1.09 -14.54
N PHE A 221 -6.26 1.27 -15.57
CA PHE A 221 -4.81 1.06 -15.50
C PHE A 221 -4.15 2.01 -14.48
N THR A 222 -4.45 3.30 -14.54
CA THR A 222 -3.89 4.29 -13.61
C THR A 222 -4.36 4.04 -12.17
N ASN A 223 -5.65 3.72 -11.96
CA ASN A 223 -6.15 3.38 -10.63
C ASN A 223 -5.41 2.17 -10.04
N LEU A 224 -5.31 1.06 -10.80
CA LEU A 224 -4.66 -0.17 -10.32
C LEU A 224 -3.17 0.05 -10.03
N ILE A 225 -2.45 0.77 -10.88
CA ILE A 225 -1.02 1.03 -10.65
C ILE A 225 -0.84 1.88 -9.39
N VAL A 226 -1.52 3.02 -9.27
CA VAL A 226 -1.34 3.90 -8.10
C VAL A 226 -1.77 3.18 -6.82
N GLN A 227 -2.88 2.45 -6.86
CA GLN A 227 -3.40 1.64 -5.75
C GLN A 227 -2.41 0.58 -5.28
N LEU A 228 -1.81 -0.19 -6.19
CA LEU A 228 -0.89 -1.27 -5.83
C LEU A 228 0.48 -0.73 -5.42
N VAL A 229 1.02 0.23 -6.17
CA VAL A 229 2.33 0.85 -5.89
C VAL A 229 2.29 1.50 -4.50
N LEU A 230 1.33 2.39 -4.25
CA LEU A 230 1.30 3.12 -2.97
C LEU A 230 0.62 2.33 -1.85
N GLY A 231 -0.35 1.49 -2.17
CA GLY A 231 -1.15 0.82 -1.15
C GLY A 231 -0.47 -0.42 -0.57
N LEU A 232 0.22 -1.25 -1.38
CA LEU A 232 0.80 -2.51 -0.87
C LEU A 232 1.82 -2.26 0.26
N PRO A 233 2.75 -1.28 0.17
CA PRO A 233 3.59 -0.90 1.30
C PRO A 233 2.77 -0.52 2.53
N LEU A 234 1.72 0.28 2.33
CA LEU A 234 0.89 0.78 3.43
C LEU A 234 0.19 -0.38 4.15
N GLU A 235 -0.28 -1.36 3.38
CA GLU A 235 -0.89 -2.59 3.89
C GLU A 235 0.10 -3.49 4.63
N MET A 236 1.32 -3.64 4.10
CA MET A 236 2.36 -4.42 4.75
C MET A 236 2.78 -3.85 6.12
N VAL A 237 2.79 -2.53 6.26
CA VAL A 237 3.23 -1.85 7.51
C VAL A 237 2.09 -1.69 8.51
N HIS A 238 0.91 -1.26 8.04
CA HIS A 238 -0.22 -0.91 8.90
C HIS A 238 -1.24 -2.03 9.04
N GLN A 239 -1.10 -3.13 8.29
CA GLN A 239 -2.03 -4.26 8.19
C GLN A 239 -3.29 -3.94 7.38
N TRP A 240 -3.77 -4.96 6.68
CA TRP A 240 -4.91 -4.89 5.76
C TRP A 240 -6.17 -4.25 6.34
N LYS A 241 -6.48 -4.48 7.63
CA LYS A 241 -7.70 -3.93 8.26
C LYS A 241 -7.71 -2.40 8.31
N ARG A 242 -6.54 -1.79 8.51
CA ARG A 242 -6.39 -0.33 8.60
C ARG A 242 -6.50 0.31 7.22
N VAL A 243 -5.84 -0.32 6.24
CA VAL A 243 -5.90 0.11 4.84
C VAL A 243 -7.29 -0.06 4.27
N LEU A 244 -7.98 -1.17 4.55
CA LEU A 244 -9.38 -1.38 4.21
C LEU A 244 -10.25 -0.24 4.74
N LEU A 245 -10.13 0.10 6.03
CA LEU A 245 -10.93 1.17 6.63
C LEU A 245 -10.70 2.52 5.94
N ILE A 246 -9.44 2.87 5.68
CA ILE A 246 -9.06 4.11 4.98
C ILE A 246 -9.64 4.13 3.57
N TYR A 247 -9.45 3.04 2.83
CA TYR A 247 -9.91 2.91 1.45
C TYR A 247 -11.44 3.04 1.35
N VAL A 248 -12.18 2.28 2.17
CA VAL A 248 -13.64 2.32 2.20
C VAL A 248 -14.15 3.70 2.63
N ALA A 249 -13.51 4.32 3.62
CA ALA A 249 -13.85 5.68 4.02
C ALA A 249 -13.62 6.69 2.89
N GLY A 250 -12.57 6.51 2.11
CA GLY A 250 -12.28 7.27 0.90
C GLY A 250 -13.34 7.12 -0.19
N VAL A 251 -13.73 5.90 -0.49
CA VAL A 251 -14.81 5.58 -1.45
C VAL A 251 -16.13 6.23 -1.03
N LEU A 252 -16.54 6.06 0.22
CA LEU A 252 -17.79 6.64 0.72
C LEU A 252 -17.75 8.18 0.76
N ALA A 253 -16.64 8.76 1.21
CA ALA A 253 -16.49 10.22 1.21
C ALA A 253 -16.44 10.80 -0.21
N GLY A 254 -15.81 10.08 -1.14
CA GLY A 254 -15.74 10.45 -2.55
C GLY A 254 -17.12 10.48 -3.22
N SER A 255 -17.90 9.40 -3.10
CA SER A 255 -19.26 9.37 -3.66
C SER A 255 -20.21 10.37 -3.00
N LEU A 256 -20.11 10.58 -1.68
CA LEU A 256 -20.91 11.58 -0.98
C LEU A 256 -20.53 13.01 -1.41
N ALA A 257 -19.24 13.34 -1.48
CA ALA A 257 -18.79 14.64 -1.97
C ALA A 257 -19.23 14.87 -3.42
N HIS A 258 -19.06 13.87 -4.29
CA HIS A 258 -19.54 13.91 -5.68
C HIS A 258 -21.04 14.12 -5.76
N SER A 259 -21.83 13.39 -4.97
CA SER A 259 -23.29 13.54 -4.97
C SER A 259 -23.72 14.97 -4.66
N VAL A 260 -23.01 15.64 -3.74
CA VAL A 260 -23.33 16.99 -3.32
C VAL A 260 -22.81 18.03 -4.31
N VAL A 261 -21.67 17.83 -4.96
CA VAL A 261 -21.06 18.85 -5.85
C VAL A 261 -21.53 18.72 -7.30
N ASP A 262 -21.69 17.49 -7.78
CA ASP A 262 -22.10 17.16 -9.14
C ASP A 262 -23.38 16.28 -9.10
N PRO A 263 -24.53 16.82 -8.62
CA PRO A 263 -25.73 16.03 -8.31
C PRO A 263 -26.41 15.37 -9.51
N ASN A 264 -25.99 15.70 -10.74
CA ASN A 264 -26.60 15.22 -11.97
C ASN A 264 -25.66 14.30 -12.79
N ILE A 265 -24.53 13.87 -12.23
CA ILE A 265 -23.52 13.11 -12.99
C ILE A 265 -23.29 11.76 -12.33
N MET A 266 -23.32 10.71 -13.15
CA MET A 266 -22.98 9.36 -12.72
C MET A 266 -21.51 9.28 -12.34
N LEU A 267 -21.18 8.49 -11.33
CA LEU A 267 -19.80 8.31 -10.87
C LEU A 267 -19.41 6.84 -10.95
N GLY A 268 -18.27 6.58 -11.57
CA GLY A 268 -17.64 5.26 -11.61
C GLY A 268 -16.13 5.42 -11.47
N GLY A 269 -15.51 4.56 -10.68
CA GLY A 269 -14.06 4.46 -10.55
C GLY A 269 -13.62 4.35 -9.11
N ALA A 270 -12.53 3.62 -8.88
CA ALA A 270 -11.99 3.40 -7.54
C ALA A 270 -11.23 4.61 -6.95
N SER A 271 -11.18 5.72 -7.68
CA SER A 271 -10.29 6.85 -7.42
C SER A 271 -10.50 7.53 -6.07
N GLY A 272 -11.73 7.51 -5.51
CA GLY A 272 -11.96 7.97 -4.13
C GLY A 272 -11.16 7.16 -3.09
N GLY A 273 -11.07 5.85 -3.29
CA GLY A 273 -10.19 4.97 -2.51
C GLY A 273 -8.72 5.23 -2.79
N VAL A 274 -8.32 5.38 -4.05
CA VAL A 274 -6.92 5.65 -4.44
C VAL A 274 -6.39 6.96 -3.84
N TYR A 275 -7.14 8.07 -3.96
CA TYR A 275 -6.78 9.35 -3.36
C TYR A 275 -6.72 9.27 -1.83
N SER A 276 -7.54 8.41 -1.21
CA SER A 276 -7.44 8.17 0.23
C SER A 276 -6.15 7.46 0.62
N ILE A 277 -5.65 6.52 -0.18
CA ILE A 277 -4.35 5.87 0.02
C ILE A 277 -3.21 6.89 -0.16
N MET A 278 -3.26 7.73 -1.19
CA MET A 278 -2.25 8.76 -1.43
C MET A 278 -2.12 9.73 -0.26
N THR A 279 -3.25 10.20 0.27
CA THR A 279 -3.27 11.14 1.41
C THR A 279 -3.08 10.46 2.77
N ALA A 280 -3.31 9.15 2.87
CA ALA A 280 -2.93 8.37 4.05
C ALA A 280 -1.41 8.32 4.23
N HIS A 281 -0.60 8.33 3.17
CA HIS A 281 0.85 8.50 3.28
C HIS A 281 1.22 9.87 3.89
N ILE A 282 0.53 10.94 3.49
CA ILE A 282 0.71 12.27 4.10
C ILE A 282 0.36 12.22 5.59
N ALA A 283 -0.76 11.59 5.96
CA ALA A 283 -1.14 11.39 7.35
C ALA A 283 -0.07 10.62 8.13
N ASP A 284 0.48 9.55 7.55
CA ASP A 284 1.53 8.76 8.20
C ASP A 284 2.79 9.59 8.45
N VAL A 285 3.23 10.37 7.46
CA VAL A 285 4.39 11.26 7.59
C VAL A 285 4.17 12.33 8.67
N ILE A 286 2.98 12.91 8.74
CA ILE A 286 2.63 13.91 9.78
C ILE A 286 2.68 13.27 11.17
N MET A 287 2.05 12.11 11.35
CA MET A 287 1.96 11.43 12.63
C MET A 287 3.29 10.84 13.10
N ASN A 288 4.16 10.47 12.16
CA ASN A 288 5.43 9.83 12.43
C ASN A 288 6.64 10.72 12.09
N TRP A 289 6.46 12.04 12.03
CA TRP A 289 7.45 13.03 11.59
C TRP A 289 8.86 12.83 12.16
N SER A 290 8.94 12.53 13.46
CA SER A 290 10.23 12.38 14.17
C SER A 290 11.04 11.14 13.77
N VAL A 291 10.38 10.13 13.20
CA VAL A 291 11.02 8.88 12.76
C VAL A 291 11.19 8.81 11.24
N THR A 292 10.37 9.55 10.49
CA THR A 292 10.46 9.63 9.02
C THR A 292 11.81 10.21 8.57
N PRO A 293 12.52 9.56 7.63
CA PRO A 293 13.66 10.18 6.97
C PRO A 293 13.18 11.25 5.97
N TYR A 294 13.66 12.49 6.12
CA TYR A 294 13.32 13.61 5.22
C TYR A 294 11.80 13.84 5.03
N PRO A 295 11.01 14.01 6.12
CA PRO A 295 9.55 14.10 6.04
C PRO A 295 9.06 15.21 5.10
N LEU A 296 9.74 16.35 5.07
CA LEU A 296 9.38 17.45 4.18
C LEU A 296 9.51 17.08 2.70
N ILE A 297 10.54 16.31 2.33
CA ILE A 297 10.73 15.86 0.94
C ILE A 297 9.62 14.88 0.55
N GLN A 298 9.29 13.92 1.43
CA GLN A 298 8.19 12.99 1.18
C GLN A 298 6.84 13.72 1.03
N LEU A 299 6.54 14.69 1.91
CA LEU A 299 5.33 15.50 1.79
C LEU A 299 5.26 16.26 0.46
N ILE A 300 6.36 16.89 0.04
CA ILE A 300 6.42 17.60 -1.24
C ILE A 300 6.21 16.61 -2.40
N ALA A 301 6.87 15.45 -2.37
CA ALA A 301 6.73 14.44 -3.41
C ALA A 301 5.29 13.94 -3.55
N PHE A 302 4.64 13.54 -2.46
CA PHE A 302 3.24 13.13 -2.49
C PHE A 302 2.32 14.27 -2.94
N SER A 303 2.56 15.50 -2.47
CA SER A 303 1.76 16.66 -2.86
C SER A 303 1.89 16.96 -4.36
N ILE A 304 3.08 16.85 -4.94
CA ILE A 304 3.29 17.05 -6.39
C ILE A 304 2.50 16.00 -7.18
N ILE A 305 2.58 14.73 -6.81
CA ILE A 305 1.88 13.64 -7.51
C ILE A 305 0.35 13.88 -7.44
N ILE A 306 -0.19 14.17 -6.25
CA ILE A 306 -1.62 14.43 -6.07
C ILE A 306 -2.07 15.66 -6.87
N CYS A 307 -1.32 16.77 -6.77
CA CYS A 307 -1.69 17.99 -7.48
C CYS A 307 -1.55 17.86 -9.00
N ALA A 308 -0.60 17.07 -9.50
CA ALA A 308 -0.47 16.81 -10.93
C ALA A 308 -1.68 16.02 -11.45
N ASP A 309 -2.05 14.92 -10.78
CA ASP A 309 -3.20 14.09 -11.17
C ASP A 309 -4.54 14.85 -11.07
N LEU A 310 -4.74 15.57 -9.96
CA LEU A 310 -5.92 16.41 -9.78
C LEU A 310 -5.94 17.56 -10.81
N GLY A 311 -4.78 18.13 -11.12
CA GLY A 311 -4.62 19.21 -12.09
C GLY A 311 -5.00 18.77 -13.51
N VAL A 312 -4.61 17.57 -13.92
CA VAL A 312 -5.04 16.97 -15.19
C VAL A 312 -6.56 16.80 -15.22
N THR A 313 -7.14 16.21 -14.16
CA THR A 313 -8.59 16.00 -14.07
C THR A 313 -9.37 17.33 -14.13
N VAL A 314 -8.91 18.35 -13.41
CA VAL A 314 -9.49 19.71 -13.42
C VAL A 314 -9.34 20.35 -14.80
N TYR A 315 -8.18 20.20 -15.45
CA TYR A 315 -7.95 20.73 -16.78
C TYR A 315 -8.91 20.14 -17.81
N GLU A 316 -9.04 18.82 -17.84
CA GLU A 316 -9.97 18.12 -18.75
C GLU A 316 -11.42 18.55 -18.52
N ARG A 317 -11.81 18.66 -17.24
CA ARG A 317 -13.18 19.01 -16.86
C ARG A 317 -13.55 20.45 -17.21
N TYR A 318 -12.72 21.41 -16.83
CA TYR A 318 -13.08 22.83 -16.86
C TYR A 318 -12.55 23.58 -18.09
N PHE A 319 -11.46 23.11 -18.71
CA PHE A 319 -10.88 23.76 -19.89
C PHE A 319 -11.17 22.99 -21.18
N GLN A 320 -11.19 21.66 -21.15
CA GLN A 320 -11.56 20.84 -22.32
C GLN A 320 -13.06 20.50 -22.37
N HIS A 321 -13.82 20.81 -21.31
CA HIS A 321 -15.25 20.51 -21.18
C HIS A 321 -15.60 19.03 -21.39
N ILE A 322 -14.68 18.13 -21.05
CA ILE A 322 -14.90 16.68 -21.13
C ILE A 322 -15.69 16.28 -19.88
N VAL A 323 -16.94 15.88 -20.07
CA VAL A 323 -17.77 15.32 -19.00
C VAL A 323 -17.45 13.84 -18.88
N THR A 324 -16.57 13.49 -17.95
CA THR A 324 -16.27 12.11 -17.58
C THR A 324 -17.12 11.70 -16.37
N ASN A 325 -17.32 10.39 -16.19
CA ASN A 325 -17.92 9.85 -14.95
C ASN A 325 -16.88 9.75 -13.81
N VAL A 326 -15.84 10.58 -13.86
CA VAL A 326 -14.77 10.70 -12.87
C VAL A 326 -14.88 12.09 -12.23
N GLY A 327 -15.27 12.15 -10.96
CA GLY A 327 -15.56 13.40 -10.28
C GLY A 327 -14.34 14.02 -9.61
N VAL A 328 -14.04 15.29 -9.91
CA VAL A 328 -13.07 16.11 -9.14
C VAL A 328 -13.46 16.14 -7.65
N ALA A 329 -14.77 16.24 -7.36
CA ALA A 329 -15.30 16.18 -6.01
C ALA A 329 -15.08 14.82 -5.35
N ALA A 330 -15.14 13.72 -6.11
CA ALA A 330 -14.83 12.39 -5.59
C ALA A 330 -13.36 12.26 -5.18
N HIS A 331 -12.44 12.79 -5.99
CA HIS A 331 -11.01 12.84 -5.67
C HIS A 331 -10.76 13.66 -4.40
N ALA A 332 -11.35 14.85 -4.31
CA ALA A 332 -11.22 15.72 -3.15
C ALA A 332 -11.82 15.09 -1.87
N GLY A 333 -13.00 14.46 -1.96
CA GLY A 333 -13.63 13.75 -0.85
C GLY A 333 -12.80 12.56 -0.37
N GLY A 334 -12.28 11.75 -1.30
CA GLY A 334 -11.36 10.65 -1.01
C GLY A 334 -10.06 11.12 -0.35
N ALA A 335 -9.45 12.19 -0.86
CA ALA A 335 -8.25 12.80 -0.30
C ALA A 335 -8.47 13.33 1.13
N ALA A 336 -9.60 14.01 1.37
CA ALA A 336 -9.94 14.47 2.71
C ALA A 336 -10.12 13.30 3.68
N ALA A 337 -10.81 12.24 3.26
CA ALA A 337 -10.99 11.04 4.07
C ALA A 337 -9.67 10.34 4.37
N GLY A 338 -8.79 10.15 3.38
CA GLY A 338 -7.49 9.50 3.59
C GLY A 338 -6.62 10.23 4.59
N LEU A 339 -6.57 11.57 4.52
CA LEU A 339 -5.86 12.39 5.50
C LEU A 339 -6.47 12.27 6.91
N LEU A 340 -7.78 12.49 7.03
CA LEU A 340 -8.47 12.55 8.34
C LEU A 340 -8.55 11.18 9.00
N VAL A 341 -8.92 10.14 8.26
CA VAL A 341 -9.02 8.76 8.75
C VAL A 341 -7.63 8.18 8.94
N GLY A 342 -6.66 8.51 8.08
CA GLY A 342 -5.26 8.11 8.23
C GLY A 342 -4.67 8.57 9.58
N ILE A 343 -4.87 9.84 9.95
CA ILE A 343 -4.45 10.37 11.27
C ILE A 343 -5.04 9.55 12.43
N ASN A 344 -6.26 9.07 12.27
CA ASN A 344 -6.96 8.34 13.32
C ASN A 344 -6.54 6.87 13.43
N VAL A 345 -6.30 6.25 12.28
CA VAL A 345 -6.26 4.80 12.14
C VAL A 345 -4.84 4.29 11.94
N LEU A 346 -3.93 5.03 11.32
CA LEU A 346 -2.57 4.55 11.09
C LEU A 346 -1.79 4.41 12.40
N ARG A 347 -0.69 3.67 12.34
CA ARG A 347 0.12 3.37 13.53
C ARG A 347 0.94 4.61 13.86
N ASN A 348 0.68 5.18 15.03
CA ASN A 348 1.53 6.22 15.60
C ASN A 348 2.59 5.57 16.51
N PHE A 349 3.86 5.63 16.10
CA PHE A 349 4.95 4.98 16.82
C PHE A 349 5.36 5.70 18.11
N ARG A 350 5.08 7.01 18.25
CA ARG A 350 5.39 7.80 19.46
C ARG A 350 4.35 8.90 19.70
N VAL A 351 3.32 8.57 20.47
CA VAL A 351 2.21 9.49 20.75
C VAL A 351 2.65 10.70 21.60
N THR A 352 2.53 11.90 21.05
CA THR A 352 2.66 13.18 21.76
C THR A 352 1.30 13.75 22.18
N LYS A 353 1.30 14.77 23.06
CA LYS A 353 0.06 15.44 23.48
C LYS A 353 -0.64 16.18 22.33
N VAL A 354 0.13 16.76 21.40
CA VAL A 354 -0.39 17.49 20.23
C VAL A 354 -1.12 16.54 19.28
N GLU A 355 -0.54 15.37 19.03
CA GLU A 355 -1.14 14.34 18.18
C GLU A 355 -2.49 13.86 18.70
N ARG A 356 -2.72 13.87 20.02
CA ARG A 356 -4.05 13.54 20.58
C ARG A 356 -5.10 14.57 20.21
N TYR A 357 -4.75 15.87 20.19
CA TYR A 357 -5.68 16.92 19.75
C TYR A 357 -5.95 16.80 18.24
N LEU A 358 -4.91 16.54 17.44
CA LEU A 358 -5.05 16.32 16.00
C LEU A 358 -5.94 15.10 15.69
N TRP A 359 -5.80 14.02 16.46
CA TRP A 359 -6.65 12.83 16.35
C TRP A 359 -8.13 13.17 16.53
N TRP A 360 -8.50 13.84 17.64
CA TRP A 360 -9.89 14.24 17.90
C TRP A 360 -10.41 15.25 16.88
N ALA A 361 -9.59 16.24 16.52
CA ALA A 361 -9.96 17.22 15.51
C ALA A 361 -10.24 16.54 14.15
N ALA A 362 -9.41 15.59 13.74
CA ALA A 362 -9.59 14.85 12.51
C ALA A 362 -10.85 13.97 12.54
N LEU A 363 -11.11 13.28 13.66
CA LEU A 363 -12.31 12.45 13.83
C LEU A 363 -13.59 13.28 13.75
N ILE A 364 -13.65 14.38 14.50
CA ILE A 364 -14.82 15.28 14.53
C ILE A 364 -15.05 15.88 13.15
N THR A 365 -13.99 16.35 12.48
CA THR A 365 -14.09 16.94 11.15
C THR A 365 -14.62 15.91 10.14
N TYR A 366 -14.09 14.69 10.13
CA TYR A 366 -14.59 13.63 9.26
C TYR A 366 -16.07 13.31 9.54
N ALA A 367 -16.45 13.19 10.81
CA ALA A 367 -17.83 12.92 11.19
C ALA A 367 -18.80 14.03 10.75
N LEU A 368 -18.41 15.29 10.88
CA LEU A 368 -19.23 16.43 10.44
C LEU A 368 -19.38 16.48 8.92
N LEU A 369 -18.30 16.23 8.16
CA LEU A 369 -18.35 16.20 6.70
C LEU A 369 -19.26 15.08 6.18
N MET A 370 -19.09 13.86 6.71
CA MET A 370 -19.91 12.71 6.34
C MET A 370 -21.36 12.91 6.76
N GLY A 371 -21.60 13.34 8.01
CA GLY A 371 -22.94 13.61 8.53
C GLY A 371 -23.66 14.67 7.71
N GLY A 372 -22.99 15.76 7.36
CA GLY A 372 -23.54 16.83 6.51
C GLY A 372 -23.93 16.33 5.12
N ALA A 373 -23.04 15.60 4.44
CA ALA A 373 -23.32 15.08 3.10
C ALA A 373 -24.45 14.03 3.10
N ILE A 374 -24.52 13.19 4.12
CA ILE A 374 -25.63 12.23 4.32
C ILE A 374 -26.94 12.98 4.57
N MET A 375 -26.93 14.01 5.41
CA MET A 375 -28.12 14.83 5.68
C MET A 375 -28.63 15.52 4.42
N ILE A 376 -27.76 16.06 3.56
CA ILE A 376 -28.16 16.65 2.27
C ILE A 376 -28.84 15.59 1.40
N ASN A 377 -28.27 14.40 1.30
CA ASN A 377 -28.82 13.31 0.51
C ASN A 377 -30.21 12.85 0.99
N ILE A 378 -30.45 12.83 2.31
CA ILE A 378 -31.71 12.34 2.89
C ILE A 378 -32.77 13.45 2.92
N PHE A 379 -32.42 14.64 3.41
CA PHE A 379 -33.39 15.68 3.76
C PHE A 379 -33.62 16.73 2.67
N TRP A 380 -32.81 16.75 1.60
CA TRP A 380 -32.97 17.70 0.49
C TRP A 380 -33.14 17.00 -0.87
N PRO A 381 -34.21 16.20 -1.08
CA PRO A 381 -34.43 15.49 -2.34
C PRO A 381 -34.54 16.42 -3.55
N GLY A 382 -35.13 17.62 -3.39
CA GLY A 382 -35.25 18.62 -4.45
C GLY A 382 -33.92 19.21 -4.94
N TYR A 383 -32.81 18.98 -4.24
CA TYR A 383 -31.48 19.38 -4.69
C TYR A 383 -31.01 18.57 -5.91
N PHE A 384 -31.35 17.28 -5.95
CA PHE A 384 -30.87 16.31 -6.93
C PHE A 384 -31.82 16.12 -8.11
N HIS A 385 -32.97 16.79 -8.12
CA HIS A 385 -34.05 16.59 -9.10
C HIS A 385 -34.36 17.89 -9.85
N GLN A 386 -33.35 18.74 -10.07
CA GLN A 386 -33.50 19.90 -10.93
C GLN A 386 -33.41 19.45 -12.38
N SER A 387 -34.59 19.26 -12.98
CA SER A 387 -34.84 19.08 -14.41
C SER A 387 -34.39 20.26 -15.25
#